data_AF-A0A090SX36-F1
#
_entry.id   AF-A0A090SX36-F1
#
_cell.length_a   1.000
_cell.length_b   1.000
_cell.length_c   1.000
_cell.angle_alpha   90.00
_cell.angle_beta   90.00
_cell.angle_gamma   90.00
#
_symmetry.space_group_name_H-M   'P 1'
#
loop_
_entity.id
_entity.type
_entity.pdbx_description
1 polymer ?
#
loop_
_entity_poly.entity_id
_entity_poly.type
_entity_poly.pdbx_seq_one_letter_code
_entity_poly.pdbx_strand_id
1 'polypeptide(L)' 'MKYVGKVYRPWIEANSILIQTTLGCSINTCTFCSMFDDKRFKVRPLEEVFLDIEEARRIYLKSHRSF' A
#
# COMPACT_ATOMS: atom_id res chain seq x y z
N MET A 1 -3.31 8.81 -0.75
CA MET A 1 -2.61 7.53 -1.01
C MET A 1 -1.25 7.80 -1.63
N LYS A 2 -0.16 7.56 -0.88
CA LYS A 2 1.22 7.73 -1.38
C LYS A 2 1.97 6.40 -1.41
N TYR A 3 2.14 5.84 -2.61
CA TYR A 3 2.94 4.64 -2.81
C TYR A 3 4.37 4.99 -3.21
N VAL A 4 5.34 4.26 -2.66
CA VAL A 4 6.74 4.41 -3.05
C VAL A 4 7.26 3.06 -3.55
N GLY A 5 7.79 3.05 -4.78
CA GLY A 5 8.45 1.90 -5.43
C GLY A 5 7.52 0.98 -6.19
N LYS A 6 7.97 -0.27 -6.35
CA LYS A 6 7.22 -1.33 -7.04
C LYS A 6 5.98 -1.69 -6.22
N VAL A 7 4.81 -1.50 -6.82
CA VAL A 7 3.52 -1.93 -6.27
C VAL A 7 2.92 -2.94 -7.23
N TYR A 8 2.80 -4.17 -6.79
CA TYR A 8 2.13 -5.21 -7.53
C TYR A 8 0.72 -5.41 -6.96
N ARG A 9 -0.29 -5.34 -7.81
CA ARG A 9 -1.70 -5.60 -7.45
C ARG A 9 -2.33 -6.49 -8.53
N PRO A 10 -2.54 -7.78 -8.24
CA PRO A 10 -3.17 -8.69 -9.21
C PRO A 10 -4.64 -8.31 -9.45
N TRP A 11 -5.19 -8.70 -10.60
CA TRP A 11 -6.53 -8.30 -11.03
C TRP A 11 -7.63 -8.72 -10.04
N ILE A 12 -7.43 -9.86 -9.36
CA ILE A 12 -8.41 -10.40 -8.41
C ILE A 12 -8.54 -9.50 -7.17
N GLU A 13 -7.52 -8.70 -6.88
CA GLU A 13 -7.48 -7.72 -5.80
C GLU A 13 -7.76 -6.29 -6.30
N ALA A 14 -8.29 -6.12 -7.52
CA ALA A 14 -8.56 -4.80 -8.08
C ALA A 14 -9.56 -3.99 -7.24
N ASN A 15 -10.51 -4.67 -6.59
CA ASN A 15 -11.54 -4.05 -5.75
C ASN A 15 -11.10 -3.82 -4.30
N SER A 16 -9.95 -4.36 -3.89
CA SER A 16 -9.43 -4.19 -2.53
C SER A 16 -8.78 -2.82 -2.35
N ILE A 17 -8.56 -2.38 -1.11
CA ILE A 17 -7.76 -1.18 -0.82
C ILE A 17 -6.37 -1.64 -0.37
N LEU A 18 -5.32 -1.17 -1.05
CA LEU A 18 -3.95 -1.42 -0.64
C LEU A 18 -3.40 -0.20 0.11
N ILE A 19 -3.00 -0.35 1.37
CA ILE A 19 -2.39 0.74 2.15
C ILE A 19 -0.95 0.35 2.49
N GLN A 20 0.01 1.17 2.06
CA GLN A 20 1.42 0.94 2.34
C GLN A 20 1.78 1.52 3.71
N THR A 21 2.02 0.65 4.70
CA THR A 21 2.38 1.03 6.08
C THR A 21 3.89 1.09 6.30
N THR A 22 4.64 0.26 5.58
CA THR A 22 6.10 0.18 5.65
C THR A 22 6.72 0.29 4.27
N LEU A 23 7.96 0.76 4.24
CA LEU A 23 8.82 0.79 3.06
C LEU A 23 9.90 -0.28 3.27
N GLY A 24 10.01 -1.23 2.34
CA GLY A 24 10.98 -2.31 2.46
C GLY A 24 10.55 -3.44 3.38
N CYS A 25 11.45 -4.41 3.56
CA CYS A 25 11.29 -5.54 4.47
C CYS A 25 12.41 -5.51 5.52
N SER A 26 12.10 -5.80 6.79
CA SER A 26 13.10 -5.87 7.88
C SER A 26 14.00 -7.10 7.78
N ILE A 27 13.52 -8.17 7.14
CA ILE A 27 14.21 -9.45 7.05
C ILE A 27 15.06 -9.51 5.77
N ASN A 28 14.55 -9.03 4.64
CA ASN A 28 15.21 -8.93 3.31
C ASN A 28 16.16 -10.09 2.90
N THR A 29 15.94 -11.31 3.41
CA THR A 29 16.69 -12.54 3.06
C THR A 29 15.84 -13.51 2.23
N CYS A 30 14.66 -13.07 1.80
CA CYS A 30 13.72 -13.89 1.04
C CYS A 30 14.22 -14.11 -0.39
N THR A 31 14.50 -15.36 -0.77
CA THR A 31 14.96 -15.73 -2.12
C THR A 31 13.93 -15.51 -3.23
N PHE A 32 12.66 -15.29 -2.87
CA PHE A 32 11.55 -15.09 -3.81
C PHE A 32 11.11 -13.62 -3.95
N CYS A 33 11.48 -12.74 -3.01
CA CYS A 33 10.90 -11.40 -2.94
C CYS A 33 11.85 -10.36 -3.55
N SER A 34 11.70 -10.10 -4.84
CA SER A 34 12.43 -9.03 -5.55
C SER A 34 11.81 -7.63 -5.37
N MET A 35 10.76 -7.51 -4.55
CA MET A 35 9.97 -6.29 -4.40
C MET A 35 10.66 -5.25 -3.51
N PHE A 36 11.50 -5.69 -2.57
CA PHE A 36 12.14 -4.85 -1.56
C PHE A 36 13.68 -4.82 -1.62
N ASP A 37 14.26 -5.43 -2.64
CA ASP A 37 15.72 -5.57 -2.83
C ASP A 37 16.44 -4.20 -2.76
N ASP A 38 15.89 -3.19 -3.43
CA ASP A 38 16.46 -1.85 -3.53
C ASP A 38 16.15 -0.90 -2.34
N LYS A 39 15.49 -1.38 -1.27
CA LYS A 39 14.89 -0.49 -0.25
C LYS A 39 15.29 -0.80 1.18
N ARG A 40 15.72 0.23 1.90
CA ARG A 40 15.92 0.17 3.36
C ARG A 40 14.58 0.17 4.08
N PHE A 41 14.47 -0.70 5.10
CA PHE A 41 13.29 -0.78 5.96
C PHE A 41 13.02 0.56 6.65
N LYS A 42 11.82 1.11 6.47
CA LYS A 42 11.33 2.30 7.16
C LYS A 42 9.86 2.16 7.46
N VAL A 43 9.47 2.46 8.70
CA VAL A 43 8.07 2.55 9.09
C VAL A 43 7.55 3.95 8.75
N ARG A 44 6.38 4.05 8.11
CA ARG A 44 5.75 5.34 7.85
C ARG A 44 5.11 5.89 9.13
N PRO A 45 5.07 7.22 9.31
CA PRO A 45 4.35 7.84 10.43
C PRO A 45 2.87 7.43 10.40
N LEU A 46 2.29 7.18 11.58
CA LEU A 46 0.91 6.72 11.71
C LEU A 46 -0.09 7.75 11.18
N GLU A 47 0.22 9.03 11.32
CA GLU A 47 -0.64 10.13 10.87
C GLU A 47 -0.86 10.06 9.34
N GLU A 48 0.16 9.71 8.57
CA GLU A 48 0.03 9.51 7.13
C GLU A 48 -0.81 8.29 6.77
N VAL A 49 -0.72 7.22 7.55
CA VAL A 49 -1.53 6.01 7.36
C VAL A 49 -3.01 6.31 7.61
N PHE A 50 -3.33 7.06 8.66
CA PHE A 50 -4.70 7.49 8.94
C PHE A 50 -5.26 8.41 7.84
N LEU A 51 -4.43 9.31 7.30
CA LEU A 51 -4.82 10.14 6.15
C LEU A 51 -5.12 9.28 4.91
N ASP A 52 -4.31 8.26 4.64
CA ASP A 52 -4.54 7.32 3.54
C ASP A 52 -5.85 6.53 3.73
N ILE A 53 -6.20 6.15 4.97
CA ILE A 53 -7.48 5.50 5.29
C ILE A 53 -8.67 6.43 5.03
N GLU A 54 -8.61 7.68 5.47
CA GLU A 54 -9.69 8.65 5.26
C GLU A 54 -9.87 8.98 3.76
N GLU A 55 -8.78 9.08 3.02
CA GLU A 55 -8.81 9.24 1.56
C GLU A 55 -9.43 8.01 0.88
N ALA A 56 -9.04 6.81 1.29
CA ALA A 56 -9.59 5.56 0.77
C ALA A 56 -11.10 5.44 1.07
N ARG A 57 -11.55 5.85 2.27
CA ARG A 57 -12.97 5.92 2.62
C ARG A 57 -13.74 6.83 1.66
N ARG A 58 -13.20 8.01 1.34
CA ARG A 58 -13.81 8.95 0.40
C ARG A 58 -13.91 8.38 -1.02
N ILE A 59 -12.87 7.69 -1.49
CA ILE A 59 -12.85 7.05 -2.81
C ILE A 59 -13.88 5.92 -2.88
N TYR A 60 -13.92 5.06 -1.85
CA TYR A 60 -14.83 3.91 -1.82
C TYR A 60 -16.31 4.35 -1.76
N LEU A 61 -16.64 5.37 -0.96
CA LEU A 61 -17.97 5.98 -0.92
C LEU A 61 -18.40 6.59 -2.25
N LYS A 62 -17.45 7.12 -3.04
CA LYS A 62 -17.74 7.65 -4.38
C LYS A 62 -17.99 6.53 -5.38
N SER A 63 -17.24 5.42 -5.26
CA SER A 63 -17.40 4.25 -6.13
C SER A 63 -18.69 3.46 -5.88
N HIS A 64 -19.26 3.53 -4.67
CA HIS A 64 -20.53 2.86 -4.31
C HIS A 64 -21.78 3.75 -4.44
N ARG A 65 -21.64 5.03 -4.83
CA ARG A 65 -22.77 5.96 -5.07
C ARG A 65 -23.20 6.05 -6.54
N SER A 66 -22.68 5.16 -7.39
CA SER A 66 -22.99 5.12 -8.83
C SER A 66 -23.86 3.92 -9.24
N PHE A 67 -24.53 3.29 -8.28
CA PHE A 67 -25.63 2.35 -8.53
C PHE A 67 -26.92 2.88 -7.90
#